data_AF-A0A953W9I0-F1
#
_entry.id   AF-A0A953W9I0-F1
#
_cell.length_a   1.000
_cell.length_b   1.000
_cell.length_c   1.000
_cell.angle_alpha   90.00
_cell.angle_beta   90.00
_cell.angle_gamma   90.00
#
_symmetry.space_group_name_H-M   'P 1'
#
loop_
_entity.id
_entity.type
_entity.pdbx_description
1 polymer ?
#
loop_
_entity_poly.entity_id
_entity_poly.type
_entity_poly.pdbx_seq_one_letter_code
_entity_poly.pdbx_strand_id
1 'polypeptide(L)'
;MKGMGQIITWSIRDESLHCEGMVRLYHAFARETGCVTKAVADDIVDCCKTVVGLEDKFIDLAFEMGPVEGMTAADIKHYIRYIADWRLDQLDLPKIYGVEKHPLPWLTEILNGVEHANFFEAR
;
A
#
# COMPACT_ATOMS: atom_id res chain seq x y z
N MET A 1 -8.01 15.74 -14.32
CA MET A 1 -7.48 14.75 -15.28
C MET A 1 -8.34 13.48 -15.23
N LYS A 2 -9.48 13.43 -15.94
CA LYS A 2 -10.43 12.29 -15.79
C LYS A 2 -9.88 10.96 -16.31
N GLY A 3 -9.22 10.95 -17.47
CA GLY A 3 -8.65 9.72 -18.05
C GLY A 3 -7.47 9.13 -17.25
N MET A 4 -6.63 9.97 -16.66
CA MET A 4 -5.52 9.51 -15.82
C MET A 4 -6.00 8.88 -14.51
N GLY A 5 -7.05 9.44 -13.90
CA GLY A 5 -7.65 8.87 -12.69
C GLY A 5 -8.21 7.46 -12.92
N GLN A 6 -8.90 7.23 -14.04
CA GLN A 6 -9.47 5.91 -14.38
C GLN A 6 -8.39 4.83 -14.55
N ILE A 7 -7.29 5.16 -15.24
CA ILE A 7 -6.17 4.22 -15.42
C ILE A 7 -5.59 3.83 -14.05
N ILE A 8 -5.39 4.81 -13.16
CA ILE A 8 -4.89 4.55 -11.80
C ILE A 8 -5.87 3.67 -11.02
N THR A 9 -7.19 3.91 -11.11
CA THR A 9 -8.20 3.08 -10.44
C THR A 9 -8.10 1.61 -10.88
N TRP A 10 -7.96 1.34 -12.18
CA TRP A 10 -7.81 -0.04 -12.68
C TRP A 10 -6.51 -0.66 -12.21
N SER A 11 -5.39 0.08 -12.26
CA SER A 11 -4.11 -0.41 -11.74
C SER A 11 -4.18 -0.78 -10.26
N ILE A 12 -4.92 -0.01 -9.44
CA ILE A 12 -5.07 -0.31 -8.01
C ILE A 12 -5.92 -1.57 -7.79
N ARG A 13 -6.96 -1.81 -8.61
CA ARG A 13 -7.75 -3.05 -8.54
C ARG A 13 -6.89 -4.26 -8.85
N ASP A 14 -6.09 -4.19 -9.91
CA ASP A 14 -5.18 -5.27 -10.28
C ASP A 14 -4.15 -5.52 -9.18
N GLU A 15 -3.53 -4.46 -8.63
CA GLU A 15 -2.54 -4.59 -7.57
C GLU A 15 -3.12 -5.10 -6.25
N SER A 16 -4.41 -4.82 -5.99
CA SER A 16 -5.12 -5.40 -4.85
C SER A 16 -5.24 -6.92 -4.98
N LEU A 17 -5.56 -7.42 -6.18
CA LEU A 17 -5.62 -8.86 -6.46
C LEU A 17 -4.24 -9.51 -6.41
N HIS A 18 -3.20 -8.81 -6.90
CA HIS A 18 -1.81 -9.29 -6.78
C HIS A 18 -1.39 -9.46 -5.32
N CYS A 19 -1.62 -8.43 -4.49
CA CYS A 19 -1.31 -8.48 -3.06
C CYS A 19 -2.07 -9.63 -2.38
N GLU A 20 -3.38 -9.75 -2.62
CA GLU A 20 -4.19 -10.83 -2.03
C GLU A 20 -3.71 -12.22 -2.44
N GLY A 21 -3.40 -12.41 -3.73
CA GLY A 21 -2.86 -13.66 -4.25
C GLY A 21 -1.53 -14.04 -3.60
N MET A 22 -0.61 -13.07 -3.47
CA MET A 22 0.70 -13.30 -2.84
C MET A 22 0.59 -13.62 -1.35
N VAL A 23 -0.28 -12.93 -0.61
CA VAL A 23 -0.53 -13.24 0.81
C VAL A 23 -1.05 -14.67 0.97
N ARG A 24 -2.01 -15.09 0.14
CA ARG A 24 -2.55 -16.47 0.17
C ARG A 24 -1.47 -17.50 -0.15
N LEU A 25 -0.64 -17.24 -1.16
CA LEU A 25 0.47 -18.11 -1.54
C LEU A 25 1.51 -18.23 -0.43
N TYR A 26 1.90 -17.11 0.18
CA TYR A 26 2.81 -17.07 1.33
C TYR A 26 2.32 -17.99 2.45
N HIS A 27 1.04 -17.86 2.86
CA HIS A 27 0.46 -18.68 3.91
C HIS A 27 0.38 -20.17 3.55
N ALA A 28 0.00 -20.49 2.32
CA ALA A 28 -0.04 -21.87 1.85
C ALA A 28 1.35 -22.51 1.87
N PHE A 29 2.34 -21.83 1.30
CA PHE A 29 3.71 -22.31 1.23
C PHE A 29 4.36 -22.43 2.60
N ALA A 30 4.16 -21.46 3.49
CA ALA A 30 4.65 -21.49 4.86
C ALA A 30 4.07 -22.68 5.63
N ARG A 31 2.76 -22.94 5.49
CA ARG A 31 2.09 -24.09 6.14
C ARG A 31 2.57 -25.44 5.60
N GLU A 32 2.81 -25.54 4.30
CA GLU A 32 3.23 -26.80 3.67
C GLU A 32 4.69 -27.16 3.94
N THR A 33 5.56 -26.15 4.10
CA THR A 33 7.01 -26.36 4.17
C THR A 33 7.62 -26.08 5.54
N GLY A 34 6.96 -25.26 6.37
CA GLY A 34 7.55 -24.74 7.60
C GLY A 34 8.73 -23.80 7.38
N CYS A 35 8.90 -23.23 6.18
CA CYS A 35 10.08 -22.44 5.82
C CYS A 35 10.18 -21.09 6.56
N VAL A 36 9.06 -20.55 7.03
CA VAL A 36 9.01 -19.28 7.77
C VAL A 36 9.43 -19.53 9.22
N THR A 37 10.73 -19.69 9.39
CA THR A 37 11.36 -19.70 10.71
C THR A 37 11.38 -18.30 11.31
N LYS A 38 11.72 -18.18 12.60
CA LYS A 38 11.91 -16.86 13.23
C LYS A 38 12.91 -15.99 12.46
N ALA A 39 14.04 -16.56 12.02
CA ALA A 39 15.03 -15.80 11.26
C ALA A 39 14.47 -15.27 9.94
N VAL A 40 13.70 -16.08 9.21
CA VAL A 40 13.04 -15.65 7.97
C VAL A 40 11.97 -14.58 8.24
N ALA A 41 11.20 -14.71 9.32
CA ALA A 41 10.22 -13.71 9.73
C ALA A 41 10.90 -12.37 10.08
N ASP A 42 12.01 -12.42 10.82
CA ASP A 42 12.82 -11.23 11.16
C ASP A 42 13.38 -10.57 9.88
N ASP A 43 13.88 -11.37 8.92
CA ASP A 43 14.37 -10.89 7.62
C ASP A 43 13.27 -10.21 6.78
N ILE A 44 12.03 -10.73 6.79
CA ILE A 44 10.88 -10.11 6.12
C ILE A 44 10.57 -8.75 6.74
N VAL A 45 10.61 -8.65 8.07
CA VAL A 45 10.39 -7.39 8.78
C VAL A 45 11.49 -6.37 8.46
N ASP A 46 12.75 -6.79 8.36
CA ASP A 46 13.86 -5.92 7.99
C ASP A 46 13.82 -5.48 6.51
N CYS A 47 13.35 -6.36 5.61
CA CYS A 47 13.00 -5.98 4.24
C CYS A 47 11.92 -4.88 4.22
N CYS A 48 10.87 -5.02 5.03
CA CYS A 48 9.81 -4.02 5.14
C CYS A 48 10.35 -2.66 5.59
N LYS A 49 11.21 -2.62 6.63
CA LYS A 49 11.89 -1.39 7.07
C LYS A 49 12.71 -0.75 5.96
N THR A 50 13.44 -1.57 5.21
CA THR A 50 14.26 -1.11 4.08
C THR A 50 13.41 -0.45 3.01
N VAL A 51 12.30 -1.10 2.61
CA VAL A 51 11.36 -0.55 1.63
C VAL A 51 10.77 0.77 2.10
N VAL A 52 10.31 0.87 3.35
CA VAL A 52 9.78 2.13 3.90
C VAL A 52 10.84 3.24 3.87
N GLY A 53 12.11 2.93 4.16
CA GLY A 53 13.20 3.90 4.05
C GLY A 53 13.52 4.33 2.61
N LEU A 54 13.25 3.49 1.62
CA LEU A 54 13.36 3.85 0.19
C LEU A 54 12.17 4.72 -0.23
N GLU A 55 10.95 4.36 0.18
CA GLU A 55 9.74 5.14 -0.07
C GLU A 55 9.84 6.54 0.53
N ASP A 56 10.42 6.68 1.74
CA ASP A 56 10.65 8.00 2.33
C ASP A 56 11.49 8.92 1.43
N LYS A 57 12.57 8.37 0.84
CA LYS A 57 13.43 9.11 -0.09
C LYS A 57 12.71 9.44 -1.40
N PHE A 58 11.91 8.50 -1.90
CA PHE A 58 11.10 8.72 -3.08
C PHE A 58 10.05 9.81 -2.86
N ILE A 59 9.41 9.83 -1.69
CA ILE A 59 8.46 10.88 -1.31
C ILE A 59 9.18 12.22 -1.17
N ASP A 60 10.36 12.26 -0.55
CA ASP A 60 11.13 13.51 -0.48
C ASP A 60 11.43 14.06 -1.89
N LEU A 61 11.85 13.19 -2.81
CA LEU A 61 12.07 13.53 -4.21
C LEU A 61 10.77 14.04 -4.88
N ALA A 62 9.66 13.33 -4.71
CA ALA A 62 8.37 13.69 -5.32
C ALA A 62 7.82 15.04 -4.83
N PHE A 63 8.20 15.46 -3.62
CA PHE A 63 7.78 16.72 -3.00
C PHE A 63 8.89 17.79 -2.99
N GLU A 64 9.97 17.64 -3.78
CA GLU A 64 11.07 18.62 -3.84
C GLU A 64 10.61 20.03 -4.22
N MET A 65 9.54 20.14 -5.02
CA MET A 65 8.95 21.42 -5.42
C MET A 65 7.98 22.00 -4.39
N GLY A 66 7.86 21.38 -3.22
CA GLY A 66 6.95 21.77 -2.14
C GLY A 66 5.68 20.91 -2.07
N PRO A 67 4.82 21.19 -1.06
CA PRO A 67 3.58 20.45 -0.84
C PRO A 67 2.57 20.69 -1.96
N VAL A 68 1.67 19.71 -2.14
CA VAL A 68 0.50 19.82 -3.01
C VAL A 68 -0.69 20.26 -2.15
N GLU A 69 -1.64 20.97 -2.75
CA GLU A 69 -2.86 21.39 -2.04
C GLU A 69 -3.57 20.16 -1.42
N GLY A 70 -3.80 20.21 -0.10
CA GLY A 70 -4.47 19.13 0.64
C GLY A 70 -3.61 17.92 1.00
N MET A 71 -2.30 17.92 0.71
CA MET A 71 -1.42 16.77 0.95
C MET A 71 0.05 17.16 1.10
N THR A 72 0.65 16.84 2.25
CA THR A 72 2.09 17.03 2.50
C THR A 72 2.87 15.73 2.35
N ALA A 73 4.19 15.83 2.18
CA ALA A 73 5.10 14.69 2.22
C ALA A 73 4.95 13.89 3.53
N ALA A 74 4.74 14.57 4.65
CA ALA A 74 4.57 13.92 5.96
C ALA A 74 3.30 13.07 6.01
N ASP A 75 2.21 13.52 5.40
CA ASP A 75 0.95 12.78 5.34
C ASP A 75 1.12 11.46 4.54
N ILE A 76 1.82 11.52 3.41
CA ILE A 76 2.12 10.33 2.59
C ILE A 76 3.08 9.38 3.32
N LYS A 77 4.12 9.91 3.97
CA LYS A 77 5.03 9.09 4.79
C LYS A 77 4.28 8.37 5.91
N HIS A 78 3.34 9.04 6.57
CA HIS A 78 2.48 8.44 7.58
C HIS A 78 1.59 7.35 6.99
N TYR A 79 1.05 7.57 5.79
CA TYR A 79 0.27 6.57 5.06
C TYR A 79 1.07 5.33 4.69
N ILE A 80 2.32 5.48 4.23
CA ILE A 80 3.20 4.32 3.95
C ILE A 80 3.43 3.47 5.20
N ARG A 81 3.60 4.09 6.38
CA ARG A 81 3.76 3.37 7.65
C ARG A 81 2.49 2.61 8.06
N TYR A 82 1.32 3.22 7.85
CA TYR A 82 0.02 2.55 8.02
C TYR A 82 -0.10 1.30 7.11
N ILE A 83 0.25 1.43 5.83
CA ILE A 83 0.21 0.32 4.89
C ILE A 83 1.25 -0.76 5.22
N ALA A 84 2.45 -0.38 5.66
CA ALA A 84 3.48 -1.32 6.09
C ALA A 84 3.00 -2.21 7.25
N ASP A 85 2.42 -1.59 8.29
CA ASP A 85 1.85 -2.34 9.42
C ASP A 85 0.67 -3.22 8.97
N TRP A 86 -0.18 -2.72 8.07
CA TRP A 86 -1.29 -3.50 7.51
C TRP A 86 -0.81 -4.73 6.72
N ARG A 87 0.27 -4.60 5.94
CA ARG A 87 0.87 -5.71 5.18
C ARG A 87 1.55 -6.73 6.10
N LEU A 88 2.26 -6.27 7.13
CA LEU A 88 2.86 -7.18 8.12
C LEU A 88 1.78 -7.98 8.87
N ASP A 89 0.68 -7.33 9.26
CA ASP A 89 -0.47 -7.98 9.89
C ASP A 89 -1.08 -9.08 9.01
N GLN A 90 -1.23 -8.84 7.70
CA GLN A 90 -1.72 -9.83 6.75
C GLN A 90 -0.80 -11.06 6.59
N LEU A 91 0.47 -10.94 6.95
CA LEU A 91 1.45 -12.02 6.93
C LEU A 91 1.63 -12.68 8.31
N ASP A 92 0.79 -12.34 9.29
CA ASP A 92 0.89 -12.73 10.70
C ASP A 92 2.24 -12.33 11.35
N LEU A 93 2.78 -11.18 10.93
CA LEU A 93 4.04 -10.61 11.43
C LEU A 93 3.79 -9.39 12.34
N PRO A 94 4.69 -9.10 13.29
CA PRO A 94 4.51 -7.99 14.22
C PRO A 94 4.54 -6.63 13.50
N LYS A 95 3.59 -5.76 13.87
CA LYS A 95 3.59 -4.34 13.48
C LYS A 95 4.77 -3.61 14.09
N ILE A 96 5.32 -2.63 13.36
CA ILE A 96 6.55 -1.93 13.74
C ILE A 96 6.41 -0.41 13.81
N TYR A 97 5.35 0.18 13.24
CA TYR A 97 5.15 1.63 13.25
C TYR A 97 4.01 2.10 14.18
N GLY A 98 3.06 1.22 14.52
CA GLY A 98 1.97 1.51 15.45
C GLY A 98 0.94 2.51 14.92
N VAL A 99 0.75 2.61 13.60
CA VAL A 99 -0.19 3.58 13.02
C VAL A 99 -1.59 2.96 13.00
N GLU A 100 -2.46 3.38 13.92
CA GLU A 100 -3.79 2.78 14.09
C GLU A 100 -4.87 3.34 13.15
N LYS A 101 -4.74 4.60 12.73
CA LYS A 101 -5.76 5.31 11.96
C LYS A 101 -5.29 5.61 10.55
N HIS A 102 -6.17 5.41 9.58
CA HIS A 102 -5.90 5.77 8.19
C HIS A 102 -5.70 7.29 8.06
N PRO A 103 -4.49 7.76 7.69
CA PRO A 103 -4.16 9.20 7.72
C PRO A 103 -4.77 10.00 6.56
N LEU A 104 -5.19 9.32 5.48
CA LEU A 104 -5.74 9.94 4.27
C LEU A 104 -7.16 9.42 3.98
N PRO A 105 -8.19 9.76 4.77
CA PRO A 105 -9.52 9.16 4.66
C PRO A 105 -10.19 9.34 3.29
N TRP A 106 -9.91 10.47 2.62
CA TRP A 106 -10.39 10.75 1.26
C TRP A 106 -9.89 9.73 0.22
N LEU A 107 -8.73 9.11 0.46
CA LEU A 107 -8.17 8.12 -0.47
C LEU A 107 -9.07 6.88 -0.51
N THR A 108 -9.59 6.43 0.63
CA THR A 108 -10.53 5.30 0.70
C THR A 108 -11.79 5.55 -0.14
N GLU A 109 -12.28 6.79 -0.17
CA GLU A 109 -13.46 7.17 -0.97
C GLU A 109 -13.16 7.13 -2.48
N ILE A 110 -11.95 7.53 -2.89
CA ILE A 110 -11.52 7.47 -4.29
C ILE A 110 -11.31 6.02 -4.75
N LEU A 111 -10.73 5.17 -3.89
CA LEU A 111 -10.44 3.77 -4.24
C LEU A 111 -11.70 2.89 -4.26
N ASN A 112 -12.68 3.19 -3.41
CA ASN A 112 -13.92 2.42 -3.29
C ASN A 112 -15.13 3.07 -3.96
N GLY A 113 -14.98 4.30 -4.48
CA GLY A 113 -16.04 5.02 -5.16
C GLY A 113 -16.54 4.25 -6.38
N VAL A 114 -17.85 4.02 -6.46
CA VAL A 114 -18.50 3.45 -7.63
C VAL A 114 -18.30 4.43 -8.79
N GLU A 115 -17.51 4.06 -9.79
CA GLU A 115 -17.39 4.84 -11.02
C GLU A 115 -18.74 4.81 -11.75
N HIS A 116 -19.52 5.87 -11.59
CA HIS A 116 -20.69 6.13 -12.43
C HIS A 116 -20.22 6.67 -13.79
N ALA A 117 -19.70 5.78 -14.64
CA ALA A 117 -19.49 6.11 -16.04
C ALA A 117 -20.82 6.00 -16.79
N ASN A 118 -21.31 7.13 -17.32
CA ASN A 118 -22.44 7.11 -18.24
C ASN A 118 -22.01 6.38 -19.52
N PHE A 119 -22.79 5.37 -19.93
CA PHE A 119 -22.55 4.52 -21.11
C PHE A 119 -22.26 5.29 -22.41
N PHE A 120 -22.67 6.56 -22.50
CA PHE A 120 -22.46 7.43 -23.66
C PHE A 120 -21.11 8.18 -23.68
N GLU A 121 -20.35 8.20 -22.59
CA GLU A 121 -19.04 8.90 -22.51
C GLU A 121 -17.85 7.98 -22.82
N ALA A 122 -18.08 6.68 -23.06
CA ALA A 122 -17.05 5.68 -23.32
C ALA A 122 -16.77 5.44 -24.82
N ARG A 123 -16.93 6.46 -25.68
CA ARG A 123 -16.74 6.34 -27.14
C ARG A 123 -15.80 7.38 -27.71
#